data_AF-A0A7S4SID9-F1
#
_entry.id   AF-A0A7S4SID9-F1
#
_cell.length_a   1.000
_cell.length_b   1.000
_cell.length_c   1.000
_cell.angle_alpha   90.00
_cell.angle_beta   90.00
_cell.angle_gamma   90.00
#
_symmetry.space_group_name_H-M   'P 1'
#
loop_
_entity.id
_entity.type
_entity.pdbx_description
1 polymer ?
#
loop_
_entity_poly.entity_id
_entity_poly.type
_entity_poly.pdbx_seq_one_letter_code
_entity_poly.pdbx_strand_id
1 'polypeptide(L)'
;MEDTRAEDHKEDDETVSTNGVNNMSIIESPIYVSPDIPIAEAEEDETSSTNNESINILNSQVERHIYNISRWIHSVHMEAKSESYWWRGFQGKGHSFFKALVKSNSVRLQAEFDGKNNNSEESHVNDKSLPPLVEINSRVEASFRSLDECLLTALNLSTAQNSSDNDGDKLVQDIVDRVAQVPSLVKTVLLIHKKVDRKRILSYKIVRRVMFSPFSVLPEDDLPKDVVSMMTQSGRINIGGSPEVGKRDMTSMIKKASNGVENSSTTLIGALSPTTQKKRHLKKSWLVEMLETTYKPIKQSAVDYLEMLSNLTVVDYILDEHADPTPVDIDLFEKSREEIFSEVERLKYLVPAMISLEDSEKERVAVTLIIQRVLDNAIVQPFGITILFCDLIFHIFLLFGWRNLSFVLVDFIIIGSVDRSTIGAFDRFLESMFVISTLYFVWRITGEMFSTIITSWRVFRVNLFTFWTLVDVVSTATAAVFVINIIVASAFRVYPSGWFDYFAVMTGLFWLKLLSFLKVMNPSLATFVLAITQVLKDVLLLL
;
A
#
# COMPACT_ATOMS: atom_id res chain seq x y z
N MET A 1 48.90 -65.60 23.31
CA MET A 1 48.18 -66.38 22.29
C MET A 1 46.98 -65.55 21.90
N GLU A 2 46.95 -64.77 20.82
CA GLU A 2 47.80 -64.48 19.65
C GLU A 2 47.33 -63.08 19.19
N ASP A 3 48.23 -62.09 19.08
CA ASP A 3 48.79 -61.52 17.82
C ASP A 3 47.78 -60.70 16.99
N THR A 4 47.86 -59.35 16.97
CA THR A 4 48.69 -58.43 16.16
C THR A 4 48.37 -58.34 14.66
N ARG A 5 47.92 -57.14 14.23
CA ARG A 5 48.15 -56.41 12.94
C ARG A 5 47.07 -55.31 12.80
N ALA A 6 47.30 -54.01 12.64
CA ALA A 6 48.34 -53.18 11.99
C ALA A 6 48.47 -53.41 10.48
N GLU A 7 47.94 -52.48 9.69
CA GLU A 7 48.32 -51.98 8.34
C GLU A 7 47.15 -51.05 7.89
N ASP A 8 47.25 -49.74 7.66
CA ASP A 8 48.17 -48.85 6.92
C ASP A 8 47.61 -48.45 5.52
N HIS A 9 47.86 -47.19 5.13
CA HIS A 9 47.61 -46.50 3.85
C HIS A 9 46.16 -46.08 3.48
N LYS A 10 45.88 -44.90 2.88
CA LYS A 10 46.66 -43.87 2.15
C LYS A 10 45.80 -42.59 2.06
N GLU A 11 46.38 -41.41 2.32
CA GLU A 11 46.63 -40.32 1.34
C GLU A 11 45.42 -39.92 0.48
N ASP A 12 44.90 -38.71 0.69
CA ASP A 12 44.81 -37.64 -0.33
C ASP A 12 44.40 -36.32 0.35
N ASP A 13 45.42 -35.58 0.80
CA ASP A 13 45.38 -34.14 1.07
C ASP A 13 45.54 -33.39 -0.26
N GLU A 14 44.46 -32.79 -0.77
CA GLU A 14 44.59 -31.74 -1.79
C GLU A 14 44.83 -30.39 -1.10
N THR A 15 46.11 -30.08 -0.96
CA THR A 15 46.62 -28.73 -0.81
C THR A 15 46.74 -28.09 -2.20
N VAL A 16 45.98 -27.04 -2.46
CA VAL A 16 46.29 -26.08 -3.54
C VAL A 16 46.90 -24.83 -2.92
N SER A 17 48.23 -24.88 -2.86
CA SER A 17 49.16 -23.83 -3.30
C SER A 17 48.90 -22.39 -2.81
N THR A 18 49.55 -22.09 -1.70
CA THR A 18 50.27 -20.82 -1.49
C THR A 18 51.37 -20.63 -2.54
N ASN A 19 51.39 -19.47 -3.20
CA ASN A 19 52.58 -18.77 -3.74
C ASN A 19 52.10 -17.40 -4.27
N GLY A 20 52.66 -16.25 -3.91
CA GLY A 20 53.89 -16.01 -3.18
C GLY A 20 53.97 -14.58 -2.65
N VAL A 21 54.76 -14.48 -1.60
CA VAL A 21 55.37 -13.26 -1.08
C VAL A 21 56.34 -12.72 -2.13
N ASN A 22 56.21 -11.44 -2.46
CA ASN A 22 57.32 -10.54 -2.81
C ASN A 22 56.86 -9.13 -2.37
N ASN A 23 57.37 -8.64 -1.26
CA ASN A 23 58.54 -7.76 -1.21
C ASN A 23 58.36 -6.46 -2.03
N MET A 24 58.16 -5.39 -1.26
CA MET A 24 59.01 -4.20 -1.33
C MET A 24 58.86 -3.31 -2.55
N SER A 25 58.02 -2.28 -2.41
CA SER A 25 58.44 -0.91 -2.72
C SER A 25 57.64 0.06 -1.87
N ILE A 26 58.27 0.53 -0.79
CA ILE A 26 57.97 1.83 -0.20
C ILE A 26 58.26 2.83 -1.32
N ILE A 27 57.22 3.32 -1.97
CA ILE A 27 57.33 4.53 -2.80
C ILE A 27 57.14 5.66 -1.80
N GLU A 28 58.27 6.25 -1.40
CA GLU A 28 58.30 7.57 -0.80
C GLU A 28 57.54 8.52 -1.74
N SER A 29 56.39 9.00 -1.26
CA SER A 29 55.68 10.10 -1.88
C SER A 29 56.65 11.29 -1.96
N PRO A 30 56.85 11.91 -3.13
CA PRO A 30 57.65 13.12 -3.21
C PRO A 30 56.97 14.19 -2.36
N ILE A 31 57.66 14.65 -1.32
CA ILE A 31 57.36 15.89 -0.62
C ILE A 31 57.43 16.99 -1.67
N TYR A 32 56.25 17.39 -2.17
CA TYR A 32 56.11 18.61 -2.94
C TYR A 32 56.25 19.76 -1.96
N VAL A 33 57.47 20.29 -1.85
CA VAL A 33 57.71 21.61 -1.29
C VAL A 33 57.02 22.60 -2.22
N SER A 34 55.89 23.13 -1.75
CA SER A 34 55.18 24.21 -2.40
C SER A 34 56.14 25.39 -2.59
N PRO A 35 56.29 25.95 -3.80
CA PRO A 35 56.93 27.25 -3.93
C PRO A 35 56.04 28.27 -3.24
N ASP A 36 56.64 29.09 -2.36
CA ASP A 36 56.03 30.30 -1.82
C ASP A 36 55.65 31.22 -3.00
N ILE A 37 54.41 31.10 -3.46
CA ILE A 37 53.79 32.05 -4.37
C ILE A 37 53.28 33.19 -3.47
N PRO A 38 53.64 34.45 -3.74
CA PRO A 38 53.17 35.57 -2.95
C PRO A 38 51.66 35.62 -3.02
N ILE A 39 51.02 35.56 -1.85
CA ILE A 39 49.61 35.87 -1.64
C ILE A 39 49.44 37.33 -2.08
N ALA A 40 49.05 37.52 -3.33
CA ALA A 40 48.35 38.72 -3.73
C ALA A 40 46.94 38.56 -3.17
N GLU A 41 46.60 39.36 -2.15
CA GLU A 41 45.23 39.65 -1.76
C GLU A 41 44.51 40.20 -3.00
N ALA A 42 43.94 39.30 -3.79
CA ALA A 42 43.06 39.63 -4.90
C ALA A 42 41.64 39.75 -4.34
N GLU A 43 40.97 40.83 -4.71
CA GLU A 43 39.63 41.24 -4.31
C GLU A 43 38.62 40.07 -4.34
N GLU A 44 38.32 39.47 -3.19
CA GLU A 44 37.31 38.40 -3.04
C GLU A 44 35.85 38.92 -3.16
N ASP A 45 35.65 40.24 -3.26
CA ASP A 45 34.31 40.83 -3.22
C ASP A 45 33.53 40.71 -4.54
N GLU A 46 34.19 40.55 -5.71
CA GLU A 46 33.47 40.53 -6.99
C GLU A 46 32.84 39.18 -7.34
N THR A 47 33.42 38.04 -6.92
CA THR A 47 32.92 36.70 -7.29
C THR A 47 31.62 36.32 -6.59
N SER A 48 31.37 36.85 -5.38
CA SER A 48 30.14 36.58 -4.62
C SER A 48 28.88 37.15 -5.30
N SER A 49 29.03 38.28 -6.01
CA SER A 49 27.90 38.94 -6.69
C SER A 49 27.38 38.15 -7.89
N THR A 50 28.29 37.55 -8.66
CA THR A 50 27.96 36.81 -9.90
C THR A 50 27.24 35.48 -9.64
N ASN A 51 27.59 34.81 -8.54
CA ASN A 51 26.93 33.56 -8.12
C ASN A 51 25.48 33.80 -7.70
N ASN A 52 25.22 34.86 -6.94
CA ASN A 52 23.86 35.21 -6.52
C ASN A 52 22.97 35.59 -7.72
N GLU A 53 23.53 36.27 -8.72
CA GLU A 53 22.82 36.56 -9.96
C GLU A 53 22.47 35.27 -10.73
N SER A 54 23.40 34.32 -10.82
CA SER A 54 23.18 33.03 -11.47
C SER A 54 22.07 32.20 -10.80
N ILE A 55 22.03 32.19 -9.46
CA ILE A 55 20.98 31.53 -8.68
C ILE A 55 19.61 32.19 -8.91
N ASN A 56 19.55 33.53 -8.98
CA ASN A 56 18.31 34.25 -9.25
C ASN A 56 17.77 33.99 -10.67
N ILE A 57 18.66 33.91 -11.66
CA ILE A 57 18.30 33.56 -13.03
C ILE A 57 17.75 32.13 -13.08
N LEU A 58 18.43 31.18 -12.42
CA LEU A 58 18.00 29.78 -12.33
C LEU A 58 16.60 29.66 -11.69
N ASN A 59 16.37 30.34 -10.56
CA ASN A 59 15.08 30.37 -9.89
C ASN A 59 13.96 30.90 -10.79
N SER A 60 14.23 31.98 -11.53
CA SER A 60 13.26 32.53 -12.49
C SER A 60 12.94 31.55 -13.64
N GLN A 61 13.92 30.79 -14.11
CA GLN A 61 13.72 29.75 -15.12
C GLN A 61 12.87 28.60 -14.57
N VAL A 62 13.20 28.10 -13.37
CA VAL A 62 12.46 27.04 -12.68
C VAL A 62 10.99 27.44 -12.50
N GLU A 63 10.71 28.65 -11.99
CA GLU A 63 9.35 29.16 -11.82
C GLU A 63 8.56 29.21 -13.13
N ARG A 64 9.21 29.62 -14.22
CA ARG A 64 8.58 29.67 -15.55
C ARG A 64 8.20 28.26 -16.05
N HIS A 65 9.07 27.28 -15.85
CA HIS A 65 8.78 25.90 -16.27
C HIS A 65 7.73 25.23 -15.38
N ILE A 66 7.77 25.46 -14.06
CA ILE A 66 6.71 25.05 -13.13
C ILE A 66 5.37 25.64 -13.55
N TYR A 67 5.32 26.94 -13.90
CA TYR A 67 4.11 27.58 -14.39
C TYR A 67 3.55 26.90 -15.65
N ASN A 68 4.40 26.56 -16.63
CA ASN A 68 3.99 25.88 -17.86
C ASN A 68 3.39 24.49 -17.58
N ILE A 69 4.01 23.72 -16.68
CA ILE A 69 3.55 22.39 -16.28
C ILE A 69 2.22 22.50 -15.52
N SER A 70 2.13 23.40 -14.54
CA SER A 70 0.90 23.67 -13.78
C SER A 70 -0.25 24.09 -14.69
N ARG A 71 0.02 24.94 -15.69
CA ARG A 71 -0.97 25.37 -16.69
C ARG A 71 -1.46 24.19 -17.53
N TRP A 72 -0.57 23.29 -17.94
CA TRP A 72 -0.95 22.08 -18.68
C TRP A 72 -1.82 21.17 -17.82
N ILE A 73 -1.42 20.87 -16.58
CA ILE A 73 -2.21 20.05 -15.65
C ILE A 73 -3.61 20.64 -15.46
N HIS A 74 -3.68 21.97 -15.26
CA HIS A 74 -4.95 22.65 -15.13
C HIS A 74 -5.81 22.53 -16.40
N SER A 75 -5.22 22.60 -17.60
CA SER A 75 -5.95 22.40 -18.86
C SER A 75 -6.55 20.99 -18.96
N VAL A 76 -5.78 19.96 -18.61
CA VAL A 76 -6.21 18.55 -18.59
C VAL A 76 -7.37 18.34 -17.61
N HIS A 77 -7.29 18.92 -16.41
CA HIS A 77 -8.35 18.81 -15.42
C HIS A 77 -9.62 19.56 -15.82
N MET A 78 -9.49 20.70 -16.50
CA MET A 78 -10.63 21.48 -16.99
C MET A 78 -11.33 20.78 -18.16
N GLU A 79 -10.58 20.17 -19.08
CA GLU A 79 -11.13 19.35 -20.16
C GLU A 79 -11.94 18.18 -19.60
N ALA A 80 -11.37 17.42 -18.66
CA ALA A 80 -12.07 16.31 -18.00
C ALA A 80 -13.34 16.75 -17.25
N LYS A 81 -13.29 17.89 -16.55
CA LYS A 81 -14.49 18.47 -15.92
C LYS A 81 -15.53 18.84 -16.97
N SER A 82 -15.12 19.51 -18.05
CA SER A 82 -16.02 19.96 -19.12
C SER A 82 -16.73 18.79 -19.81
N GLU A 83 -16.03 17.68 -20.06
CA GLU A 83 -16.63 16.46 -20.59
C GLU A 83 -17.64 15.88 -19.60
N SER A 84 -17.30 15.82 -18.30
CA SER A 84 -18.24 15.34 -17.28
C SER A 84 -19.51 16.20 -17.16
N TYR A 85 -19.42 17.50 -17.47
CA TYR A 85 -20.57 18.41 -17.53
C TYR A 85 -21.34 18.27 -18.84
N TRP A 86 -20.66 18.04 -19.96
CA TRP A 86 -21.26 17.73 -21.25
C TRP A 86 -22.07 16.43 -21.18
N TRP A 87 -21.51 15.36 -20.62
CA TRP A 87 -22.21 14.08 -20.40
C TRP A 87 -23.43 14.24 -19.47
N ARG A 88 -23.31 15.05 -18.40
CA ARG A 88 -24.47 15.37 -17.52
C ARG A 88 -25.54 16.22 -18.21
N GLY A 89 -25.14 17.20 -19.04
CA GLY A 89 -26.07 18.00 -19.86
C GLY A 89 -26.78 17.16 -20.93
N PHE A 90 -26.08 16.19 -21.50
CA PHE A 90 -26.61 15.26 -22.50
C PHE A 90 -27.58 14.24 -21.87
N GLN A 91 -27.30 13.72 -20.67
CA GLN A 91 -28.25 12.85 -19.95
C GLN A 91 -29.49 13.60 -19.44
N GLY A 92 -29.37 14.88 -19.08
CA GLY A 92 -30.49 15.69 -18.59
C GLY A 92 -31.51 16.12 -19.66
N LYS A 93 -31.10 16.29 -20.92
CA LYS A 93 -31.98 16.71 -22.02
C LYS A 93 -32.11 15.70 -23.17
N GLY A 94 -31.15 14.79 -23.33
CA GLY A 94 -31.17 13.76 -24.37
C GLY A 94 -32.12 12.59 -24.04
N HIS A 95 -32.44 12.36 -22.77
CA HIS A 95 -33.29 11.23 -22.38
C HIS A 95 -34.76 11.38 -22.81
N SER A 96 -35.28 12.61 -22.93
CA SER A 96 -36.62 12.88 -23.47
C SER A 96 -36.66 12.84 -25.00
N PHE A 97 -35.59 13.28 -25.66
CA PHE A 97 -35.47 13.24 -27.12
C PHE A 97 -35.28 11.82 -27.66
N PHE A 98 -34.43 11.00 -27.01
CA PHE A 98 -34.27 9.58 -27.37
C PHE A 98 -35.49 8.73 -27.03
N LYS A 99 -36.21 9.02 -25.94
CA LYS A 99 -37.47 8.32 -25.61
C LYS A 99 -38.61 8.70 -26.57
N ALA A 100 -38.58 9.90 -27.17
CA ALA A 100 -39.49 10.29 -28.24
C ALA A 100 -39.09 9.67 -29.60
N LEU A 101 -37.80 9.57 -29.92
CA LEU A 101 -37.31 8.95 -31.15
C LEU A 101 -37.53 7.43 -31.17
N VAL A 102 -37.32 6.76 -30.03
CA VAL A 102 -37.55 5.32 -29.87
C VAL A 102 -39.05 5.00 -29.85
N LYS A 103 -39.90 5.92 -29.39
CA LYS A 103 -41.38 5.79 -29.47
C LYS A 103 -41.95 6.09 -30.86
N SER A 104 -41.20 6.78 -31.73
CA SER A 104 -41.62 7.07 -33.11
C SER A 104 -41.27 5.98 -34.13
N ASN A 105 -40.39 5.04 -33.79
CA ASN A 105 -39.93 3.98 -34.72
C ASN A 105 -40.23 2.55 -34.27
N SER A 106 -41.06 2.34 -33.23
CA SER A 106 -41.44 0.99 -32.76
C SER A 106 -42.72 0.43 -33.43
N VAL A 107 -42.95 0.73 -34.71
CA VAL A 107 -43.99 0.07 -35.54
C VAL A 107 -43.35 -0.57 -36.75
N ARG A 108 -42.45 -1.53 -36.51
CA ARG A 108 -42.19 -2.72 -37.34
C ARG A 108 -40.99 -3.47 -36.76
N LEU A 109 -41.16 -4.78 -36.64
CA LEU A 109 -40.21 -5.78 -36.12
C LEU A 109 -40.27 -5.95 -34.59
N GLN A 110 -41.42 -6.44 -34.15
CA GLN A 110 -41.53 -7.26 -32.95
C GLN A 110 -42.18 -8.59 -33.36
N ALA A 111 -41.35 -9.52 -33.82
CA ALA A 111 -41.62 -10.94 -33.83
C ALA A 111 -40.26 -11.65 -33.80
N GLU A 112 -40.11 -12.56 -32.85
CA GLU A 112 -39.03 -13.56 -32.78
C GLU A 112 -37.70 -13.09 -32.16
N PHE A 113 -37.68 -12.98 -30.82
CA PHE A 113 -36.62 -13.54 -29.94
C PHE A 113 -37.03 -13.33 -28.47
N ASP A 114 -37.97 -14.14 -28.00
CA ASP A 114 -38.25 -14.29 -26.56
C ASP A 114 -37.28 -15.31 -25.97
N GLY A 115 -36.26 -14.81 -25.29
CA GLY A 115 -35.27 -15.59 -24.56
C GLY A 115 -34.82 -14.86 -23.31
N LYS A 116 -35.72 -14.81 -22.31
CA LYS A 116 -35.55 -14.32 -20.94
C LYS A 116 -34.10 -14.26 -20.44
N ASN A 117 -33.60 -13.05 -20.18
CA ASN A 117 -32.74 -12.80 -19.02
C ASN A 117 -32.84 -11.32 -18.61
N ASN A 118 -33.97 -10.97 -17.99
CA ASN A 118 -34.10 -9.73 -17.24
C ASN A 118 -33.59 -10.01 -15.83
N ASN A 119 -32.46 -9.40 -15.46
CA ASN A 119 -32.15 -8.81 -14.15
C ASN A 119 -30.67 -8.45 -14.05
N SER A 120 -30.32 -7.32 -14.64
CA SER A 120 -29.17 -6.51 -14.22
C SER A 120 -29.54 -5.05 -14.44
N GLU A 121 -30.39 -4.51 -13.57
CA GLU A 121 -30.28 -3.09 -13.22
C GLU A 121 -28.93 -2.93 -12.52
N GLU A 122 -27.86 -2.80 -13.32
CA GLU A 122 -26.61 -2.23 -12.86
C GLU A 122 -26.95 -0.84 -12.35
N SER A 123 -26.84 -0.67 -11.03
CA SER A 123 -26.76 0.64 -10.44
C SER A 123 -25.57 1.34 -11.09
N HIS A 124 -25.85 2.24 -12.02
CA HIS A 124 -24.94 3.29 -12.46
C HIS A 124 -24.66 4.18 -11.25
N VAL A 125 -23.84 3.66 -10.33
CA VAL A 125 -23.12 4.45 -9.35
C VAL A 125 -22.41 5.52 -10.17
N ASN A 126 -22.61 6.79 -9.77
CA ASN A 126 -21.91 7.94 -10.33
C ASN A 126 -20.40 7.71 -10.20
N ASP A 127 -19.82 6.97 -11.14
CA ASP A 127 -18.40 6.89 -11.36
C ASP A 127 -17.99 8.32 -11.66
N LYS A 128 -17.36 8.97 -10.68
CA LYS A 128 -16.59 10.18 -10.92
C LYS A 128 -15.46 9.73 -11.83
N SER A 129 -15.74 9.72 -13.13
CA SER A 129 -14.84 9.22 -14.16
C SER A 129 -13.52 9.94 -13.98
N LEU A 130 -12.46 9.18 -13.73
CA LEU A 130 -11.11 9.69 -13.81
C LEU A 130 -10.92 10.39 -15.17
N PRO A 131 -10.08 11.43 -15.23
CA PRO A 131 -9.79 12.10 -16.49
C PRO A 131 -9.37 11.10 -17.56
N PRO A 132 -9.78 11.30 -18.83
CA PRO A 132 -9.34 10.46 -19.94
C PRO A 132 -7.81 10.49 -20.05
N LEU A 133 -7.25 9.48 -20.72
CA LEU A 133 -5.82 9.41 -20.98
C LEU A 133 -5.35 10.70 -21.68
N VAL A 134 -4.21 11.21 -21.25
CA VAL A 134 -3.72 12.54 -21.61
C VAL A 134 -2.69 12.43 -22.72
N GLU A 135 -2.78 13.29 -23.72
CA GLU A 135 -1.69 13.48 -24.68
C GLU A 135 -0.75 14.58 -24.19
N ILE A 136 0.56 14.32 -24.23
CA ILE A 136 1.54 15.33 -23.86
C ILE A 136 1.81 16.28 -25.02
N ASN A 137 1.79 17.59 -24.73
CA ASN A 137 2.23 18.61 -25.66
C ASN A 137 3.77 18.71 -25.67
N SER A 138 4.38 18.85 -26.84
CA SER A 138 5.83 19.00 -26.98
C SER A 138 6.42 20.14 -26.13
N ARG A 139 5.66 21.19 -25.86
CA ARG A 139 6.08 22.28 -24.95
C ARG A 139 6.20 21.85 -23.49
N VAL A 140 5.34 20.93 -23.05
CA VAL A 140 5.35 20.39 -21.68
C VAL A 140 6.52 19.43 -21.54
N GLU A 141 6.74 18.59 -22.54
CA GLU A 141 7.91 17.71 -22.60
C GLU A 141 9.21 18.53 -22.55
N ALA A 142 9.30 19.61 -23.35
CA ALA A 142 10.42 20.54 -23.30
C ALA A 142 10.57 21.20 -21.92
N SER A 143 9.48 21.46 -21.21
CA SER A 143 9.53 22.03 -19.86
C SER A 143 10.07 21.03 -18.82
N PHE A 144 9.72 19.75 -18.91
CA PHE A 144 10.31 18.71 -18.07
C PHE A 144 11.81 18.56 -18.36
N ARG A 145 12.19 18.55 -19.64
CA ARG A 145 13.60 18.49 -20.03
C ARG A 145 14.39 19.69 -19.51
N SER A 146 13.85 20.91 -19.67
CA SER A 146 14.51 22.12 -19.16
C SER A 146 14.62 22.13 -17.63
N LEU A 147 13.63 21.61 -16.90
CA LEU A 147 13.75 21.45 -15.44
C LEU A 147 14.86 20.47 -15.06
N ASP A 148 15.01 19.38 -15.82
CA ASP A 148 16.10 18.42 -15.63
C ASP A 148 17.47 19.08 -15.86
N GLU A 149 17.60 19.90 -16.92
CA GLU A 149 18.80 20.69 -17.22
C GLU A 149 19.07 21.76 -16.14
N CYS A 150 18.02 22.43 -15.62
CA CYS A 150 18.14 23.37 -14.49
C CYS A 150 18.63 22.66 -13.22
N LEU A 151 18.16 21.43 -12.96
CA LEU A 151 18.57 20.65 -11.80
C LEU A 151 20.05 20.27 -11.87
N LEU A 152 20.54 19.86 -13.05
CA LEU A 152 21.95 19.60 -13.30
C LEU A 152 22.80 20.88 -13.17
N THR A 153 22.28 22.02 -13.63
CA THR A 153 22.94 23.33 -13.48
C THR A 153 23.05 23.74 -12.01
N ALA A 154 21.99 23.53 -11.22
CA ALA A 154 21.98 23.78 -9.77
C ALA A 154 23.09 22.97 -9.07
N LEU A 155 23.26 21.71 -9.48
CA LEU A 155 24.29 20.83 -8.95
C LEU A 155 25.69 21.28 -9.32
N ASN A 156 25.92 21.65 -10.58
CA ASN A 156 27.23 22.14 -10.99
C ASN A 156 27.60 23.42 -10.24
N LEU A 157 26.64 24.32 -10.02
CA LEU A 157 26.84 25.52 -9.19
C LEU A 157 27.17 25.16 -7.74
N SER A 158 26.50 24.15 -7.17
CA SER A 158 26.81 23.60 -5.84
C SER A 158 28.25 23.12 -5.77
N THR A 159 28.68 22.27 -6.71
CA THR A 159 30.03 21.70 -6.73
C THR A 159 31.11 22.77 -6.92
N ALA A 160 30.80 23.85 -7.66
CA ALA A 160 31.76 24.92 -7.91
C ALA A 160 32.00 25.83 -6.70
N GLN A 161 31.04 25.91 -5.76
CA GLN A 161 31.14 26.86 -4.66
C GLN A 161 32.09 26.45 -3.54
N ASN A 162 32.55 25.19 -3.46
CA ASN A 162 33.45 24.66 -2.41
C ASN A 162 33.05 25.03 -0.96
N SER A 163 31.87 25.62 -0.77
CA SER A 163 31.35 26.12 0.49
C SER A 163 30.67 24.96 1.18
N SER A 164 31.02 24.74 2.45
CA SER A 164 30.59 23.61 3.30
C SER A 164 29.35 22.86 2.78
N ASP A 165 29.55 21.61 2.41
CA ASP A 165 28.72 20.60 1.69
C ASP A 165 27.17 20.66 1.72
N ASN A 166 26.51 21.51 2.51
CA ASN A 166 25.05 21.47 2.70
C ASN A 166 24.23 22.46 1.85
N ASP A 167 24.82 23.55 1.33
CA ASP A 167 24.02 24.64 0.74
C ASP A 167 23.46 24.32 -0.65
N GLY A 168 24.18 23.57 -1.47
CA GLY A 168 23.68 23.24 -2.81
C GLY A 168 22.72 22.06 -2.86
N ASP A 169 22.87 21.07 -1.97
CA ASP A 169 21.85 20.03 -1.78
C ASP A 169 20.51 20.64 -1.37
N LYS A 170 20.55 21.68 -0.53
CA LYS A 170 19.37 22.45 -0.15
C LYS A 170 18.73 23.16 -1.34
N LEU A 171 19.51 23.73 -2.26
CA LEU A 171 18.98 24.35 -3.48
C LEU A 171 18.31 23.33 -4.40
N VAL A 172 18.97 22.19 -4.63
CA VAL A 172 18.43 21.09 -5.44
C VAL A 172 17.14 20.56 -4.82
N GLN A 173 17.11 20.36 -3.50
CA GLN A 173 15.93 19.89 -2.78
C GLN A 173 14.80 20.92 -2.82
N ASP A 174 15.08 22.22 -2.69
CA ASP A 174 14.07 23.28 -2.84
C ASP A 174 13.43 23.28 -4.24
N ILE A 175 14.23 23.07 -5.29
CA ILE A 175 13.69 22.91 -6.66
C ILE A 175 12.79 21.68 -6.75
N VAL A 176 13.24 20.53 -6.23
CA VAL A 176 12.45 19.28 -6.23
C VAL A 176 11.14 19.47 -5.48
N ASP A 177 11.16 20.07 -4.30
CA ASP A 177 9.98 20.29 -3.47
C ASP A 177 9.00 21.26 -4.12
N ARG A 178 9.48 22.33 -4.75
CA ARG A 178 8.63 23.26 -5.53
C ARG A 178 7.95 22.57 -6.71
N VAL A 179 8.64 21.65 -7.39
CA VAL A 179 8.04 20.87 -8.49
C VAL A 179 7.06 19.82 -7.94
N ALA A 180 7.38 19.15 -6.84
CA ALA A 180 6.53 18.15 -6.20
C ALA A 180 5.24 18.74 -5.61
N GLN A 181 5.28 20.01 -5.21
CA GLN A 181 4.13 20.78 -4.76
C GLN A 181 3.10 21.06 -5.85
N VAL A 182 3.43 20.83 -7.14
CA VAL A 182 2.47 20.96 -8.23
C VAL A 182 1.37 19.90 -8.08
N PRO A 183 0.10 20.31 -7.81
CA PRO A 183 -0.96 19.36 -7.49
C PRO A 183 -1.20 18.40 -8.65
N SER A 184 -1.36 17.11 -8.33
CA SER A 184 -1.65 16.05 -9.30
C SER A 184 -0.61 15.91 -10.42
N LEU A 185 0.62 16.42 -10.25
CA LEU A 185 1.70 16.29 -11.24
C LEU A 185 1.96 14.82 -11.58
N VAL A 186 2.29 14.01 -10.56
CA VAL A 186 2.58 12.59 -10.73
C VAL A 186 1.37 11.85 -11.30
N LYS A 187 0.16 12.10 -10.78
CA LYS A 187 -1.10 11.57 -11.33
C LYS A 187 -1.20 11.85 -12.83
N THR A 188 -0.98 13.08 -13.26
CA THR A 188 -1.14 13.49 -14.66
C THR A 188 -0.09 12.86 -15.56
N VAL A 189 1.16 12.76 -15.10
CA VAL A 189 2.25 12.06 -15.82
C VAL A 189 1.91 10.57 -16.01
N LEU A 190 1.34 9.92 -15.00
CA LEU A 190 0.94 8.51 -15.08
C LEU A 190 -0.24 8.27 -16.03
N LEU A 191 -1.08 9.28 -16.25
CA LEU A 191 -2.23 9.24 -17.16
C LEU A 191 -1.86 9.52 -18.63
N ILE A 192 -0.58 9.73 -18.94
CA ILE A 192 -0.14 9.92 -20.34
C ILE A 192 -0.41 8.65 -21.15
N HIS A 193 -1.15 8.82 -22.25
CA HIS A 193 -1.66 7.73 -23.09
C HIS A 193 -0.54 6.86 -23.67
N LYS A 194 0.46 7.50 -24.28
CA LYS A 194 1.56 6.84 -24.96
C LYS A 194 2.59 6.36 -23.93
N LYS A 195 2.75 5.03 -23.81
CA LYS A 195 3.71 4.40 -22.88
C LYS A 195 5.15 4.89 -23.09
N VAL A 196 5.55 5.16 -24.34
CA VAL A 196 6.88 5.68 -24.68
C VAL A 196 7.09 7.08 -24.10
N ASP A 197 6.12 7.98 -24.28
CA ASP A 197 6.18 9.35 -23.76
C ASP A 197 6.18 9.36 -22.24
N ARG A 198 5.31 8.55 -21.63
CA ARG A 198 5.27 8.35 -20.18
C ARG A 198 6.63 7.87 -19.67
N LYS A 199 7.19 6.80 -20.25
CA LYS A 199 8.50 6.25 -19.84
C LYS A 199 9.61 7.30 -19.99
N ARG A 200 9.60 8.09 -21.05
CA ARG A 200 10.57 9.17 -21.31
C ARG A 200 10.49 10.30 -20.28
N ILE A 201 9.29 10.67 -19.85
CA ILE A 201 9.14 11.69 -18.80
C ILE A 201 9.56 11.15 -17.44
N LEU A 202 9.19 9.90 -17.15
CA LEU A 202 9.59 9.19 -15.93
C LEU A 202 11.10 8.90 -15.86
N SER A 203 11.82 8.97 -16.99
CA SER A 203 13.28 8.86 -16.98
C SER A 203 14.01 10.15 -16.64
N TYR A 204 13.34 11.32 -16.64
CA TYR A 204 14.00 12.55 -16.20
C TYR A 204 14.28 12.50 -14.70
N LYS A 205 15.48 12.93 -14.30
CA LYS A 205 15.96 12.84 -12.91
C LYS A 205 15.11 13.70 -11.98
N ILE A 206 14.72 14.89 -12.43
CA ILE A 206 13.78 15.75 -11.68
C ILE A 206 12.47 15.03 -11.36
N VAL A 207 11.90 14.29 -12.32
CA VAL A 207 10.62 13.59 -12.13
C VAL A 207 10.80 12.43 -11.14
N ARG A 208 11.91 11.69 -11.23
CA ARG A 208 12.21 10.60 -10.27
C ARG A 208 12.38 11.12 -8.86
N ARG A 209 13.11 12.23 -8.66
CA ARG A 209 13.24 12.88 -7.35
C ARG A 209 11.91 13.41 -6.83
N VAL A 210 11.09 14.00 -7.68
CA VAL A 210 9.74 14.44 -7.31
C VAL A 210 8.87 13.26 -6.83
N MET A 211 9.06 12.06 -7.38
CA MET A 211 8.34 10.87 -6.91
C MET A 211 8.76 10.39 -5.53
N PHE A 212 9.97 10.70 -5.09
CA PHE A 212 10.42 10.46 -3.71
C PHE A 212 9.92 11.51 -2.72
N SER A 213 9.43 12.64 -3.21
CA SER A 213 8.89 13.66 -2.32
C SER A 213 7.54 13.17 -1.73
N PRO A 214 7.33 13.29 -0.40
CA PRO A 214 6.08 12.91 0.24
C PRO A 214 4.87 13.66 -0.34
N PHE A 215 5.08 14.86 -0.88
CA PHE A 215 4.04 15.65 -1.55
C PHE A 215 3.44 14.99 -2.79
N SER A 216 4.14 14.03 -3.41
CA SER A 216 3.69 13.37 -4.64
C SER A 216 2.49 12.43 -4.44
N VAL A 217 2.35 11.85 -3.24
CA VAL A 217 1.32 10.85 -2.90
C VAL A 217 0.17 11.45 -2.08
N LEU A 218 0.43 12.57 -1.40
CA LEU A 218 -0.53 13.22 -0.51
C LEU A 218 -1.83 13.61 -1.23
N PRO A 219 -2.99 13.47 -0.56
CA PRO A 219 -4.23 14.03 -1.04
C PRO A 219 -4.10 15.54 -1.26
N GLU A 220 -4.71 16.04 -2.33
CA GLU A 220 -4.67 17.47 -2.69
C GLU A 220 -5.13 18.41 -1.56
N ASP A 221 -6.00 17.93 -0.67
CA ASP A 221 -6.53 18.72 0.44
C ASP A 221 -5.55 18.82 1.64
N ASP A 222 -4.54 17.95 1.69
CA ASP A 222 -3.52 17.89 2.74
C ASP A 222 -2.24 18.67 2.37
N LEU A 223 -2.17 19.21 1.15
CA LEU A 223 -1.11 20.13 0.74
C LEU A 223 -1.18 21.43 1.56
N PRO A 224 -0.04 22.01 1.99
CA PRO A 224 -0.03 23.25 2.74
C PRO A 224 -0.76 24.36 1.98
N LYS A 225 -1.70 25.05 2.65
CA LYS A 225 -2.53 26.10 2.02
C LYS A 225 -1.72 27.26 1.44
N ASP A 226 -0.52 27.48 1.98
CA ASP A 226 0.40 28.54 1.53
C ASP A 226 0.96 28.25 0.14
N VAL A 227 1.11 26.97 -0.22
CA VAL A 227 1.52 26.54 -1.57
C VAL A 227 0.44 26.87 -2.60
N VAL A 228 -0.82 26.58 -2.25
CA VAL A 228 -1.97 26.84 -3.12
C VAL A 228 -2.16 28.35 -3.35
N SER A 229 -1.92 29.18 -2.33
CA SER A 229 -2.04 30.64 -2.44
C SER A 229 -0.93 31.25 -3.30
N MET A 230 0.33 30.79 -3.17
CA MET A 230 1.45 31.24 -4.01
C MET A 230 1.21 31.03 -5.50
N MET A 231 0.64 29.89 -5.91
CA MET A 231 0.33 29.62 -7.32
C MET A 231 -0.76 30.54 -7.88
N THR A 232 -1.75 30.92 -7.07
CA THR A 232 -2.80 31.87 -7.51
C THR A 232 -2.31 33.31 -7.60
N GLN A 233 -1.27 33.67 -6.84
CA GLN A 233 -0.75 35.04 -6.78
C GLN A 233 0.33 35.32 -7.84
N SER A 234 1.14 34.32 -8.20
CA SER A 234 2.16 34.44 -9.27
C SER A 234 1.56 34.73 -10.66
N GLY A 235 0.29 34.39 -10.89
CA GLY A 235 -0.45 34.78 -12.10
C GLY A 235 -0.80 36.27 -12.23
N ARG A 236 -0.48 37.10 -11.22
CA ARG A 236 -0.71 38.56 -11.20
C ARG A 236 0.58 39.38 -11.24
N ILE A 237 1.67 38.85 -11.79
CA ILE A 237 2.85 39.66 -12.10
C ILE A 237 2.47 40.66 -13.19
N ASN A 238 2.18 41.89 -12.78
CA ASN A 238 1.98 43.06 -13.65
C ASN A 238 3.31 43.33 -14.39
N ILE A 239 3.44 42.80 -15.61
CA ILE A 239 4.45 43.22 -16.56
C ILE A 239 4.00 44.56 -17.14
N GLY A 240 4.27 45.65 -16.42
CA GLY A 240 3.97 47.00 -16.91
C GLY A 240 3.78 48.01 -15.78
N GLY A 241 4.88 48.60 -15.30
CA GLY A 241 4.83 49.71 -14.35
C GLY A 241 6.22 50.16 -13.91
N SER A 242 6.70 51.25 -14.50
CA SER A 242 7.90 52.02 -14.17
C SER A 242 8.04 52.28 -12.65
N PRO A 243 9.26 52.35 -12.09
CA PRO A 243 9.44 52.54 -10.65
C PRO A 243 9.23 54.02 -10.29
N GLU A 244 8.15 54.33 -9.58
CA GLU A 244 8.09 55.52 -8.73
C GLU A 244 8.42 55.15 -7.28
N VAL A 245 9.45 55.83 -6.80
CA VAL A 245 10.01 55.78 -5.46
C VAL A 245 8.96 56.26 -4.46
N GLY A 246 8.53 55.36 -3.56
CA GLY A 246 7.63 55.69 -2.46
C GLY A 246 8.02 54.94 -1.20
N LYS A 247 8.86 55.56 -0.37
CA LYS A 247 9.17 55.13 1.01
C LYS A 247 7.86 54.83 1.76
N ARG A 248 7.64 53.58 2.16
CA ARG A 248 6.69 53.24 3.22
C ARG A 248 7.36 52.39 4.28
N ASP A 249 7.08 52.83 5.50
CA ASP A 249 7.71 52.51 6.76
C ASP A 249 7.35 51.10 7.24
N MET A 250 8.38 50.25 7.42
CA MET A 250 8.29 48.82 7.71
C MET A 250 8.34 48.51 9.21
N THR A 251 7.96 49.47 10.06
CA THR A 251 8.03 49.34 11.53
C THR A 251 6.70 48.98 12.20
N SER A 252 5.57 48.97 11.47
CA SER A 252 4.25 48.67 12.04
C SER A 252 3.81 47.20 11.98
N MET A 253 4.52 46.34 11.22
CA MET A 253 4.13 44.93 11.07
C MET A 253 4.80 43.96 12.08
N ILE A 254 5.84 44.39 12.80
CA ILE A 254 6.56 43.52 13.76
C ILE A 254 5.87 43.48 15.14
N LYS A 255 4.97 44.42 15.45
CA LYS A 255 4.34 44.50 16.79
C LYS A 255 3.13 43.59 17.02
N LYS A 256 2.70 42.83 16.00
CA LYS A 256 1.48 41.98 16.11
C LYS A 256 1.75 40.47 16.20
N ALA A 257 3.02 40.05 16.21
CA ALA A 257 3.41 38.65 16.28
C ALA A 257 4.00 38.21 17.65
N SER A 258 4.09 39.11 18.64
CA SER A 258 4.83 38.84 19.89
C SER A 258 4.00 38.47 21.12
N ASN A 259 2.66 38.48 21.06
CA ASN A 259 1.83 38.19 22.24
C ASN A 259 0.82 37.08 21.93
N GLY A 260 1.22 35.84 22.22
CA GLY A 260 0.34 34.68 22.05
C GLY A 260 0.94 33.37 22.51
N VAL A 261 1.73 33.38 23.60
CA VAL A 261 2.21 32.17 24.27
C VAL A 261 2.00 32.37 25.76
N GLU A 262 0.99 31.70 26.33
CA GLU A 262 1.09 30.98 27.61
C GLU A 262 -0.28 30.46 28.08
N ASN A 263 -0.23 29.24 28.63
CA ASN A 263 -1.19 28.58 29.53
C ASN A 263 -2.41 27.90 28.90
N SER A 264 -2.35 26.55 28.83
CA SER A 264 -3.31 25.68 29.55
C SER A 264 -2.91 24.21 29.42
N SER A 265 -2.50 23.61 30.54
CA SER A 265 -2.50 22.17 30.75
C SER A 265 -3.61 21.80 31.74
N THR A 266 -4.10 20.56 31.60
CA THR A 266 -4.81 19.68 32.56
C THR A 266 -6.36 19.58 32.53
N THR A 267 -6.78 18.34 32.21
CA THR A 267 -7.93 17.54 32.72
C THR A 267 -9.38 17.96 32.44
N LEU A 268 -10.16 17.15 31.71
CA LEU A 268 -10.93 16.02 32.30
C LEU A 268 -11.82 15.30 31.26
N ILE A 269 -12.02 14.02 31.55
CA ILE A 269 -12.86 13.00 30.94
C ILE A 269 -14.27 13.52 30.62
N GLY A 270 -14.65 13.44 29.35
CA GLY A 270 -16.01 13.72 28.87
C GLY A 270 -16.46 12.61 27.93
N ALA A 271 -17.41 11.80 28.38
CA ALA A 271 -18.05 10.74 27.62
C ALA A 271 -18.63 11.26 26.30
N LEU A 272 -18.18 10.67 25.18
CA LEU A 272 -18.59 11.03 23.83
C LEU A 272 -19.99 10.49 23.54
N SER A 273 -20.93 11.42 23.35
CA SER A 273 -22.21 11.20 22.67
C SER A 273 -21.96 10.98 21.16
N PRO A 274 -22.45 9.89 20.54
CA PRO A 274 -22.27 9.62 19.13
C PRO A 274 -23.45 10.18 18.34
N THR A 275 -23.56 11.51 18.21
CA THR A 275 -24.55 12.10 17.31
C THR A 275 -23.94 13.25 16.52
N THR A 276 -23.89 13.05 15.21
CA THR A 276 -23.56 14.03 14.15
C THR A 276 -22.08 14.42 13.96
N GLN A 277 -21.18 13.44 13.85
CA GLN A 277 -20.01 13.63 12.99
C GLN A 277 -20.49 13.78 11.55
N LYS A 278 -20.55 15.02 11.08
CA LYS A 278 -20.68 15.38 9.67
C LYS A 278 -19.67 14.53 8.90
N LYS A 279 -20.15 13.54 8.13
CA LYS A 279 -19.35 12.71 7.21
C LYS A 279 -18.58 13.64 6.28
N ARG A 280 -17.41 14.11 6.72
CA ARG A 280 -16.38 14.62 5.81
C ARG A 280 -16.03 13.39 5.00
N HIS A 281 -16.54 13.33 3.77
CA HIS A 281 -16.14 12.31 2.82
C HIS A 281 -14.62 12.32 2.81
N LEU A 282 -13.99 11.29 3.38
CA LEU A 282 -12.55 11.13 3.26
C LEU A 282 -12.27 11.09 1.76
N LYS A 283 -11.66 12.15 1.24
CA LYS A 283 -11.24 12.21 -0.15
C LYS A 283 -10.20 11.11 -0.32
N LYS A 284 -10.43 10.21 -1.28
CA LYS A 284 -9.48 9.14 -1.58
C LYS A 284 -8.22 9.79 -2.18
N SER A 285 -7.04 9.26 -1.86
CA SER A 285 -5.84 9.65 -2.60
C SER A 285 -5.99 9.27 -4.07
N TRP A 286 -5.38 10.05 -4.95
CA TRP A 286 -5.42 9.80 -6.39
C TRP A 286 -4.91 8.40 -6.76
N LEU A 287 -3.96 7.87 -5.99
CA LEU A 287 -3.38 6.54 -6.21
C LEU A 287 -4.44 5.46 -5.96
N VAL A 288 -5.18 5.58 -4.85
CA VAL A 288 -6.30 4.69 -4.52
C VAL A 288 -7.40 4.78 -5.58
N GLU A 289 -7.73 5.99 -6.04
CA GLU A 289 -8.71 6.18 -7.12
C GLU A 289 -8.26 5.48 -8.42
N MET A 290 -6.99 5.60 -8.79
CA MET A 290 -6.43 4.95 -9.98
C MET A 290 -6.38 3.42 -9.84
N LEU A 291 -6.19 2.88 -8.65
CA LEU A 291 -6.22 1.43 -8.40
C LEU A 291 -7.65 0.87 -8.41
N GLU A 292 -8.65 1.65 -8.01
CA GLU A 292 -10.06 1.20 -8.00
C GLU A 292 -10.75 1.31 -9.36
N THR A 293 -10.22 2.10 -10.30
CA THR A 293 -10.88 2.36 -11.58
C THR A 293 -11.15 1.10 -12.40
N THR A 294 -12.23 1.09 -13.18
CA THR A 294 -12.53 -0.02 -14.11
C THR A 294 -11.61 -0.03 -15.33
N TYR A 295 -10.93 1.07 -15.64
CA TYR A 295 -10.13 1.20 -16.85
C TYR A 295 -8.71 0.64 -16.68
N LYS A 296 -8.47 -0.51 -17.32
CA LYS A 296 -7.25 -1.32 -17.18
C LYS A 296 -5.92 -0.55 -17.38
N PRO A 297 -5.74 0.30 -18.41
CA PRO A 297 -4.49 1.05 -18.57
C PRO A 297 -4.15 1.99 -17.41
N ILE A 298 -5.17 2.59 -16.76
CA ILE A 298 -4.94 3.49 -15.62
C ILE A 298 -4.54 2.68 -14.37
N LYS A 299 -5.20 1.53 -14.13
CA LYS A 299 -4.80 0.58 -13.08
C LYS A 299 -3.33 0.17 -13.26
N GLN A 300 -2.98 -0.24 -14.48
CA GLN A 300 -1.60 -0.63 -14.81
C GLN A 300 -0.61 0.51 -14.57
N SER A 301 -0.93 1.75 -14.94
CA SER A 301 -0.05 2.90 -14.63
C SER A 301 0.16 3.11 -13.12
N ALA A 302 -0.86 2.86 -12.28
CA ALA A 302 -0.72 2.94 -10.83
C ALA A 302 0.13 1.79 -10.26
N VAL A 303 -0.01 0.58 -10.81
CA VAL A 303 0.87 -0.55 -10.49
C VAL A 303 2.32 -0.27 -10.89
N ASP A 304 2.53 0.20 -12.12
CA ASP A 304 3.85 0.57 -12.65
C ASP A 304 4.53 1.63 -11.77
N TYR A 305 3.75 2.55 -11.20
CA TYR A 305 4.25 3.56 -10.26
C TYR A 305 4.73 2.94 -8.93
N LEU A 306 3.94 2.04 -8.33
CA LEU A 306 4.33 1.34 -7.09
C LEU A 306 5.58 0.45 -7.29
N GLU A 307 5.64 -0.21 -8.44
CA GLU A 307 6.79 -1.01 -8.86
C GLU A 307 8.03 -0.14 -9.06
N MET A 308 7.89 0.98 -9.77
CA MET A 308 8.97 1.94 -9.96
C MET A 308 9.47 2.49 -8.63
N LEU A 309 8.58 2.95 -7.74
CA LEU A 309 8.97 3.42 -6.39
C LEU A 309 9.75 2.35 -5.60
N SER A 310 9.40 1.08 -5.77
CA SER A 310 10.07 -0.02 -5.08
C SER A 310 11.42 -0.39 -5.68
N ASN A 311 11.59 -0.18 -6.98
CA ASN A 311 12.78 -0.56 -7.75
C ASN A 311 13.80 0.58 -7.90
N LEU A 312 13.48 1.80 -7.46
CA LEU A 312 14.43 2.91 -7.48
C LEU A 312 15.65 2.57 -6.63
N THR A 313 16.81 2.95 -7.13
CA THR A 313 18.11 2.73 -6.49
C THR A 313 18.72 4.06 -6.06
N VAL A 314 19.78 3.99 -5.25
CA VAL A 314 20.56 5.19 -4.85
C VAL A 314 21.11 5.91 -6.09
N VAL A 315 21.47 5.18 -7.15
CA VAL A 315 21.96 5.77 -8.41
C VAL A 315 20.86 6.58 -9.13
N ASP A 316 19.60 6.18 -9.00
CA ASP A 316 18.48 6.96 -9.56
C ASP A 316 18.17 8.22 -8.73
N TYR A 317 18.59 8.23 -7.47
CA TYR A 317 18.44 9.36 -6.56
C TYR A 317 19.58 10.36 -6.71
N ILE A 318 20.82 9.89 -6.84
CA ILE A 318 21.99 10.74 -7.11
C ILE A 318 21.88 11.30 -8.53
N LEU A 319 22.15 12.60 -8.67
CA LEU A 319 22.00 13.29 -9.96
C LEU A 319 23.22 13.15 -10.86
N ASP A 320 24.39 12.91 -10.26
CA ASP A 320 25.62 12.61 -10.98
C ASP A 320 25.65 11.12 -11.37
N GLU A 321 25.67 10.84 -12.68
CA GLU A 321 25.75 9.47 -13.21
C GLU A 321 27.14 8.84 -13.06
N HIS A 322 28.15 9.64 -12.72
CA HIS A 322 29.54 9.19 -12.63
C HIS A 322 30.08 9.19 -11.19
N ALA A 323 29.34 9.76 -10.24
CA ALA A 323 29.70 9.70 -8.84
C ALA A 323 29.35 8.33 -8.24
N ASP A 324 30.32 7.72 -7.57
CA ASP A 324 30.04 6.59 -6.69
C ASP A 324 29.20 7.07 -5.50
N PRO A 325 28.12 6.35 -5.13
CA PRO A 325 27.28 6.73 -4.00
C PRO A 325 28.07 6.88 -2.71
N THR A 326 28.01 8.05 -2.09
CA THR A 326 28.62 8.23 -0.77
C THR A 326 27.73 7.59 0.31
N PRO A 327 28.29 7.23 1.48
CA PRO A 327 27.47 6.73 2.59
C PRO A 327 26.36 7.71 3.02
N VAL A 328 26.59 9.02 2.84
CA VAL A 328 25.60 10.06 3.14
C VAL A 328 24.45 10.02 2.13
N ASP A 329 24.73 9.83 0.85
CA ASP A 329 23.69 9.69 -0.18
C ASP A 329 22.82 8.45 0.06
N ILE A 330 23.41 7.35 0.51
CA ILE A 330 22.70 6.12 0.85
C ILE A 330 21.73 6.37 2.00
N ASP A 331 22.18 7.02 3.08
CA ASP A 331 21.33 7.35 4.24
C ASP A 331 20.20 8.33 3.86
N LEU A 332 20.49 9.36 3.08
CA LEU A 332 19.50 10.31 2.58
C LEU A 332 18.46 9.63 1.66
N PHE A 333 18.92 8.73 0.79
CA PHE A 333 18.04 7.93 -0.06
C PHE A 333 17.15 7.01 0.77
N GLU A 334 17.71 6.25 1.72
CA GLU A 334 16.97 5.34 2.58
C GLU A 334 15.92 6.10 3.40
N LYS A 335 16.30 7.25 3.97
CA LYS A 335 15.38 8.14 4.67
C LYS A 335 14.25 8.67 3.77
N SER A 336 14.57 9.16 2.58
CA SER A 336 13.55 9.65 1.63
C SER A 336 12.61 8.52 1.20
N ARG A 337 13.14 7.32 0.98
CA ARG A 337 12.39 6.12 0.64
C ARG A 337 11.46 5.69 1.79
N GLU A 338 11.95 5.74 3.01
CA GLU A 338 11.21 5.44 4.23
C GLU A 338 10.02 6.40 4.43
N GLU A 339 10.25 7.69 4.19
CA GLU A 339 9.24 8.74 4.28
C GLU A 339 8.12 8.53 3.25
N ILE A 340 8.46 8.28 1.97
CA ILE A 340 7.44 8.03 0.94
C ILE A 340 6.69 6.71 1.17
N PHE A 341 7.39 5.67 1.66
CA PHE A 341 6.74 4.39 2.01
C PHE A 341 5.75 4.58 3.16
N SER A 342 6.13 5.37 4.16
CA SER A 342 5.25 5.73 5.27
C SER A 342 4.03 6.52 4.81
N GLU A 343 4.17 7.43 3.84
CA GLU A 343 3.04 8.17 3.29
C GLU A 343 2.10 7.28 2.45
N VAL A 344 2.64 6.33 1.67
CA VAL A 344 1.83 5.34 0.96
C VAL A 344 1.10 4.42 1.94
N GLU A 345 1.74 4.02 3.04
CA GLU A 345 1.12 3.21 4.10
C GLU A 345 -0.05 3.92 4.78
N ARG A 346 0.05 5.23 4.96
CA ARG A 346 -1.02 6.05 5.55
C ARG A 346 -2.25 6.18 4.65
N LEU A 347 -2.17 5.77 3.38
CA LEU A 347 -3.30 5.80 2.46
C LEU A 347 -4.38 4.81 2.88
N LYS A 348 -5.42 5.35 3.50
CA LYS A 348 -6.65 4.60 3.78
C LYS A 348 -7.21 4.05 2.47
N TYR A 349 -7.68 2.81 2.53
CA TYR A 349 -8.26 2.06 1.40
C TYR A 349 -7.26 1.58 0.33
N LEU A 350 -5.95 1.73 0.53
CA LEU A 350 -4.96 1.16 -0.39
C LEU A 350 -5.11 -0.38 -0.51
N VAL A 351 -5.16 -1.09 0.62
CA VAL A 351 -5.32 -2.55 0.63
C VAL A 351 -6.63 -3.00 -0.05
N PRO A 352 -7.83 -2.46 0.30
CA PRO A 352 -9.05 -2.72 -0.45
C PRO A 352 -8.95 -2.43 -1.96
N ALA A 353 -8.32 -1.33 -2.35
CA ALA A 353 -8.15 -0.98 -3.76
C ALA A 353 -7.28 -2.00 -4.50
N MET A 354 -6.21 -2.50 -3.86
CA MET A 354 -5.40 -3.57 -4.42
C MET A 354 -6.16 -4.88 -4.58
N ILE A 355 -7.06 -5.22 -3.66
CA ILE A 355 -7.92 -6.42 -3.77
C ILE A 355 -8.84 -6.33 -5.01
N SER A 356 -9.12 -5.12 -5.50
CA SER A 356 -9.92 -4.90 -6.72
C SER A 356 -9.15 -5.09 -8.03
N LEU A 357 -7.83 -5.30 -7.97
CA LEU A 357 -7.00 -5.54 -9.15
C LEU A 357 -7.27 -6.93 -9.78
N GLU A 358 -6.91 -7.08 -11.05
CA GLU A 358 -6.86 -8.40 -11.71
C GLU A 358 -5.77 -9.25 -11.05
N ASP A 359 -5.91 -10.59 -11.06
CA ASP A 359 -5.01 -11.47 -10.31
C ASP A 359 -3.54 -11.36 -10.76
N SER A 360 -3.28 -11.14 -12.05
CA SER A 360 -1.93 -10.87 -12.57
C SER A 360 -1.32 -9.56 -12.08
N GLU A 361 -2.14 -8.52 -11.95
CA GLU A 361 -1.71 -7.22 -11.43
C GLU A 361 -1.56 -7.27 -9.91
N LYS A 362 -2.41 -8.03 -9.20
CA LYS A 362 -2.25 -8.28 -7.75
C LYS A 362 -0.93 -8.94 -7.44
N GLU A 363 -0.56 -9.98 -8.20
CA GLU A 363 0.72 -10.67 -8.03
C GLU A 363 1.89 -9.72 -8.28
N ARG A 364 1.84 -8.93 -9.37
CA ARG A 364 2.88 -7.94 -9.67
C ARG A 364 3.00 -6.86 -8.59
N VAL A 365 1.89 -6.38 -8.04
CA VAL A 365 1.90 -5.38 -6.96
C VAL A 365 2.37 -5.99 -5.64
N ALA A 366 1.98 -7.22 -5.32
CA ALA A 366 2.30 -7.87 -4.05
C ALA A 366 3.80 -8.19 -3.89
N VAL A 367 4.56 -8.30 -4.99
CA VAL A 367 6.02 -8.48 -4.93
C VAL A 367 6.79 -7.18 -4.71
N THR A 368 6.13 -6.02 -4.78
CA THR A 368 6.79 -4.73 -4.59
C THR A 368 7.07 -4.46 -3.10
N LEU A 369 8.28 -3.98 -2.78
CA LEU A 369 8.73 -3.75 -1.41
C LEU A 369 7.83 -2.80 -0.63
N ILE A 370 7.31 -1.75 -1.28
CA ILE A 370 6.40 -0.80 -0.66
C ILE A 370 5.12 -1.48 -0.20
N ILE A 371 4.57 -2.38 -1.02
CA ILE A 371 3.33 -3.06 -0.72
C ILE A 371 3.52 -4.19 0.27
N GLN A 372 4.62 -4.92 0.20
CA GLN A 372 4.96 -5.92 1.23
C GLN A 372 4.94 -5.27 2.60
N ARG A 373 5.60 -4.12 2.74
CA ARG A 373 5.57 -3.33 3.98
C ARG A 373 4.16 -2.90 4.38
N VAL A 374 3.36 -2.37 3.46
CA VAL A 374 1.97 -1.97 3.75
C VAL A 374 1.14 -3.16 4.22
N LEU A 375 1.29 -4.32 3.57
CA LEU A 375 0.61 -5.55 3.93
C LEU A 375 1.09 -6.08 5.27
N ASP A 376 2.39 -6.07 5.55
CA ASP A 376 2.96 -6.48 6.82
C ASP A 376 2.42 -5.61 7.95
N ASN A 377 2.39 -4.28 7.78
CA ASN A 377 1.81 -3.38 8.79
C ASN A 377 0.29 -3.53 8.93
N ALA A 378 -0.42 -3.85 7.84
CA ALA A 378 -1.84 -4.18 7.90
C ALA A 378 -2.11 -5.53 8.61
N ILE A 379 -1.24 -6.52 8.42
CA ILE A 379 -1.34 -7.85 9.04
C ILE A 379 -0.96 -7.78 10.52
N VAL A 380 0.05 -6.97 10.87
CA VAL A 380 0.54 -6.77 12.25
C VAL A 380 -0.42 -5.94 13.10
N GLN A 381 -1.58 -5.53 12.57
CA GLN A 381 -2.59 -4.85 13.36
C GLN A 381 -2.92 -5.68 14.61
N PRO A 382 -2.73 -5.12 15.83
CA PRO A 382 -2.83 -5.87 17.08
C PRO A 382 -4.22 -6.50 17.27
N PHE A 383 -5.24 -5.90 16.66
CA PHE A 383 -6.60 -6.41 16.65
C PHE A 383 -6.72 -7.76 15.90
N GLY A 384 -6.11 -7.90 14.72
CA GLY A 384 -6.13 -9.13 13.95
C GLY A 384 -5.42 -10.26 14.69
N ILE A 385 -4.24 -9.97 15.24
CA ILE A 385 -3.48 -10.94 16.05
C ILE A 385 -4.26 -11.35 17.31
N THR A 386 -4.93 -10.39 17.97
CA THR A 386 -5.76 -10.69 19.15
C THR A 386 -6.93 -11.60 18.81
N ILE A 387 -7.61 -11.36 17.68
CA ILE A 387 -8.70 -12.24 17.21
C ILE A 387 -8.16 -13.64 16.93
N LEU A 388 -7.03 -13.76 16.21
CA LEU A 388 -6.41 -15.05 15.93
C LEU A 388 -6.02 -15.80 17.22
N PHE A 389 -5.49 -15.08 18.20
CA PHE A 389 -5.16 -15.67 19.51
C PHE A 389 -6.40 -16.13 20.27
N CYS A 390 -7.48 -15.35 20.25
CA CYS A 390 -8.78 -15.77 20.79
C CYS A 390 -9.32 -17.01 20.07
N ASP A 391 -9.28 -17.01 18.73
CA ASP A 391 -9.70 -18.14 17.90
C ASP A 391 -8.90 -19.42 18.29
N LEU A 392 -7.59 -19.31 18.53
CA LEU A 392 -6.76 -20.42 19.02
C LEU A 392 -7.20 -20.92 20.41
N ILE A 393 -7.39 -20.02 21.37
CA ILE A 393 -7.80 -20.39 22.74
C ILE A 393 -9.15 -21.10 22.71
N PHE A 394 -10.15 -20.55 22.02
CA PHE A 394 -11.46 -21.18 21.90
C PHE A 394 -11.40 -22.50 21.14
N HIS A 395 -10.49 -22.66 20.18
CA HIS A 395 -10.27 -23.94 19.52
C HIS A 395 -9.65 -25.00 20.46
N ILE A 396 -8.70 -24.60 21.31
CA ILE A 396 -8.14 -25.49 22.35
C ILE A 396 -9.23 -25.90 23.35
N PHE A 397 -10.07 -24.96 23.79
CA PHE A 397 -11.20 -25.26 24.66
C PHE A 397 -12.24 -26.17 24.02
N LEU A 398 -12.50 -25.99 22.73
CA LEU A 398 -13.37 -26.85 21.94
C LEU A 398 -12.81 -28.28 21.84
N LEU A 399 -11.52 -28.43 21.52
CA LEU A 399 -10.83 -29.74 21.49
C LEU A 399 -10.82 -30.42 22.87
N PHE A 400 -10.51 -29.67 23.92
CA PHE A 400 -10.45 -30.20 25.29
C PHE A 400 -11.84 -30.59 25.79
N GLY A 401 -12.84 -29.70 25.64
CA GLY A 401 -14.23 -29.98 26.01
C GLY A 401 -14.77 -31.20 25.27
N TRP A 402 -14.51 -31.30 23.96
CA TRP A 402 -14.87 -32.46 23.17
C TRP A 402 -14.23 -33.76 23.64
N ARG A 403 -12.90 -33.74 23.89
CA ARG A 403 -12.17 -34.93 24.33
C ARG A 403 -12.71 -35.47 25.65
N ASN A 404 -12.94 -34.59 26.63
CA ASN A 404 -13.50 -34.99 27.92
C ASN A 404 -14.93 -35.50 27.78
N LEU A 405 -15.77 -34.82 26.98
CA LEU A 405 -17.14 -35.25 26.74
C LEU A 405 -17.20 -36.64 26.08
N SER A 406 -16.31 -36.92 25.13
CA SER A 406 -16.19 -38.25 24.51
C SER A 406 -15.81 -39.32 25.53
N PHE A 407 -14.90 -39.02 26.47
CA PHE A 407 -14.45 -39.93 27.50
C PHE A 407 -15.57 -40.26 28.49
N VAL A 408 -16.24 -39.24 29.01
CA VAL A 408 -17.38 -39.38 29.94
C VAL A 408 -18.51 -40.19 29.32
N LEU A 409 -18.81 -39.98 28.03
CA LEU A 409 -19.85 -40.73 27.34
C LEU A 409 -19.48 -42.19 27.11
N VAL A 410 -18.22 -42.49 26.78
CA VAL A 410 -17.72 -43.87 26.67
C VAL A 410 -17.84 -44.59 28.02
N ASP A 411 -17.36 -43.96 29.10
CA ASP A 411 -17.43 -44.53 30.45
C ASP A 411 -18.88 -44.75 30.91
N PHE A 412 -19.77 -43.80 30.62
CA PHE A 412 -21.20 -43.92 30.91
C PHE A 412 -21.82 -45.13 30.19
N ILE A 413 -21.45 -45.36 28.92
CA ILE A 413 -21.98 -46.47 28.11
C ILE A 413 -21.41 -47.83 28.60
N ILE A 414 -20.13 -47.90 28.94
CA ILE A 414 -19.46 -49.16 29.28
C ILE A 414 -19.76 -49.59 30.73
N ILE A 415 -19.65 -48.67 31.69
CA ILE A 415 -19.64 -49.01 33.12
C ILE A 415 -21.05 -48.99 33.72
N GLY A 416 -22.02 -48.31 33.09
CA GLY A 416 -23.43 -48.34 33.47
C GLY A 416 -23.79 -47.68 34.81
N SER A 417 -22.82 -47.35 35.66
CA SER A 417 -23.04 -46.68 36.95
C SER A 417 -21.78 -45.97 37.46
N VAL A 418 -21.53 -44.75 37.00
CA VAL A 418 -20.57 -43.84 37.66
C VAL A 418 -21.32 -43.00 38.70
N ASP A 419 -20.84 -43.02 39.94
CA ASP A 419 -21.42 -42.25 41.03
C ASP A 419 -21.26 -40.74 40.76
N ARG A 420 -22.38 -40.06 40.54
CA ARG A 420 -22.49 -38.73 39.92
C ARG A 420 -22.00 -37.56 40.79
N SER A 421 -21.68 -37.80 42.06
CA SER A 421 -21.62 -36.74 43.07
C SER A 421 -20.34 -35.91 43.07
N THR A 422 -19.18 -36.49 42.72
CA THR A 422 -17.87 -35.79 42.74
C THR A 422 -17.36 -35.38 41.36
N ILE A 423 -17.69 -36.12 40.30
CA ILE A 423 -17.26 -35.83 38.92
C ILE A 423 -18.17 -34.77 38.25
N GLY A 424 -19.39 -34.60 38.75
CA GLY A 424 -20.43 -33.83 38.06
C GLY A 424 -20.23 -32.32 37.96
N ALA A 425 -19.35 -31.70 38.77
CA ALA A 425 -19.11 -30.25 38.69
C ALA A 425 -18.10 -29.89 37.58
N PHE A 426 -17.02 -30.65 37.49
CA PHE A 426 -15.99 -30.46 36.46
C PHE A 426 -16.52 -30.83 35.07
N ASP A 427 -17.28 -31.90 34.95
CA ASP A 427 -17.92 -32.29 33.67
C ASP A 427 -18.87 -31.21 33.16
N ARG A 428 -19.73 -30.66 34.03
CA ARG A 428 -20.64 -29.56 33.67
C ARG A 428 -19.89 -28.31 33.22
N PHE A 429 -18.77 -28.01 33.86
CA PHE A 429 -17.92 -26.91 33.45
C PHE A 429 -17.37 -27.14 32.03
N LEU A 430 -16.82 -28.32 31.74
CA LEU A 430 -16.29 -28.64 30.41
C LEU A 430 -17.36 -28.70 29.32
N GLU A 431 -18.54 -29.22 29.64
CA GLU A 431 -19.71 -29.18 28.76
C GLU A 431 -20.07 -27.73 28.43
N SER A 432 -20.13 -26.86 29.44
CA SER A 432 -20.43 -25.44 29.22
C SER A 432 -19.35 -24.75 28.38
N MET A 433 -18.06 -25.07 28.57
CA MET A 433 -16.97 -24.54 27.75
C MET A 433 -17.10 -24.98 26.29
N PHE A 434 -17.48 -26.24 26.05
CA PHE A 434 -17.70 -26.75 24.70
C PHE A 434 -18.87 -26.03 24.01
N VAL A 435 -19.99 -25.83 24.71
CA VAL A 435 -21.15 -25.09 24.19
C VAL A 435 -20.79 -23.63 23.88
N ILE A 436 -20.13 -22.94 24.80
CA ILE A 436 -19.71 -21.53 24.61
C ILE A 436 -18.75 -21.42 23.42
N SER A 437 -17.76 -22.31 23.32
CA SER A 437 -16.79 -22.30 22.21
C SER A 437 -17.48 -22.58 20.87
N THR A 438 -18.46 -23.48 20.85
CA THR A 438 -19.26 -23.77 19.64
C THR A 438 -20.07 -22.54 19.21
N LEU A 439 -20.74 -21.87 20.13
CA LEU A 439 -21.48 -20.63 19.85
C LEU A 439 -20.56 -19.51 19.34
N TYR A 440 -19.38 -19.38 19.94
CA TYR A 440 -18.35 -18.44 19.46
C TYR A 440 -17.99 -18.69 18.00
N PHE A 441 -17.70 -19.94 17.61
CA PHE A 441 -17.37 -20.25 16.21
C PHE A 441 -18.54 -20.09 15.25
N VAL A 442 -19.78 -20.41 15.66
CA VAL A 442 -20.98 -20.14 14.84
C VAL A 442 -21.10 -18.64 14.57
N TRP A 443 -20.95 -17.81 15.60
CA TRP A 443 -20.97 -16.36 15.46
C TRP A 443 -19.82 -15.86 14.56
N ARG A 444 -18.60 -16.36 14.78
CA ARG A 444 -17.39 -16.02 14.02
C ARG A 444 -17.58 -16.29 12.53
N ILE A 445 -17.99 -17.51 12.16
CA ILE A 445 -18.23 -17.91 10.76
C ILE A 445 -19.35 -17.08 10.14
N THR A 446 -20.43 -16.83 10.87
CA THR A 446 -21.54 -15.99 10.37
C THR A 446 -21.06 -14.56 10.07
N GLY A 447 -20.21 -13.98 10.92
CA GLY A 447 -19.62 -12.66 10.70
C GLY A 447 -18.71 -12.61 9.47
N GLU A 448 -17.88 -13.63 9.25
CA GLU A 448 -17.01 -13.72 8.06
C GLU A 448 -17.80 -13.87 6.76
N MET A 449 -18.82 -14.73 6.78
CA MET A 449 -19.74 -14.89 5.64
C MET A 449 -20.49 -13.60 5.36
N PHE A 450 -20.99 -12.91 6.38
CA PHE A 450 -21.68 -11.64 6.22
C PHE A 450 -20.76 -10.54 5.65
N SER A 451 -19.53 -10.44 6.15
CA SER A 451 -18.54 -9.48 5.65
C SER A 451 -18.21 -9.71 4.18
N THR A 452 -17.98 -10.95 3.77
CA THR A 452 -17.67 -11.29 2.37
C THR A 452 -18.87 -11.09 1.44
N ILE A 453 -20.10 -11.38 1.89
CA ILE A 453 -21.33 -11.08 1.14
C ILE A 453 -21.47 -9.57 0.89
N ILE A 454 -21.21 -8.75 1.91
CA ILE A 454 -21.26 -7.28 1.78
C ILE A 454 -20.23 -6.78 0.76
N THR A 455 -19.02 -7.35 0.76
CA THR A 455 -17.98 -6.94 -0.18
C THR A 455 -18.34 -7.30 -1.62
N SER A 456 -18.66 -8.57 -1.89
CA SER A 456 -19.07 -9.01 -3.22
C SER A 456 -19.63 -10.43 -3.20
N TRP A 457 -20.78 -10.64 -3.84
CA TRP A 457 -21.38 -11.97 -3.99
C TRP A 457 -20.48 -12.97 -4.74
N ARG A 458 -19.69 -12.50 -5.72
CA ARG A 458 -18.76 -13.36 -6.46
C ARG A 458 -17.65 -13.85 -5.53
N VAL A 459 -17.07 -12.96 -4.73
CA VAL A 459 -16.02 -13.30 -3.76
C VAL A 459 -16.56 -14.27 -2.71
N PHE A 460 -17.75 -14.03 -2.19
CA PHE A 460 -18.42 -14.94 -1.26
C PHE A 460 -18.53 -16.36 -1.81
N ARG A 461 -19.04 -16.53 -3.05
CA ARG A 461 -19.17 -17.87 -3.65
C ARG A 461 -17.82 -18.56 -3.81
N VAL A 462 -16.81 -17.86 -4.32
CA VAL A 462 -15.47 -18.44 -4.49
C VAL A 462 -14.90 -18.84 -3.13
N ASN A 463 -15.06 -18.00 -2.11
CA ASN A 463 -14.56 -18.25 -0.76
C ASN A 463 -15.27 -19.44 -0.09
N LEU A 464 -16.60 -19.52 -0.23
CA LEU A 464 -17.43 -20.58 0.38
C LEU A 464 -17.04 -21.99 -0.10
N PHE A 465 -16.62 -22.10 -1.36
CA PHE A 465 -16.20 -23.38 -1.95
C PHE A 465 -14.71 -23.68 -1.80
N THR A 466 -13.95 -22.88 -1.05
CA THR A 466 -12.58 -23.26 -0.72
C THR A 466 -12.59 -24.43 0.27
N PHE A 467 -11.64 -25.36 0.10
CA PHE A 467 -11.55 -26.56 0.94
C PHE A 467 -11.50 -26.22 2.44
N TRP A 468 -10.71 -25.21 2.82
CA TRP A 468 -10.53 -24.80 4.21
C TRP A 468 -11.81 -24.20 4.80
N THR A 469 -12.49 -23.30 4.07
CA THR A 469 -13.78 -22.77 4.51
C THR A 469 -14.84 -23.86 4.62
N LEU A 470 -14.84 -24.85 3.73
CA LEU A 470 -15.73 -26.01 3.84
C LEU A 470 -15.47 -26.80 5.13
N VAL A 471 -14.20 -27.10 5.45
CA VAL A 471 -13.82 -27.79 6.69
C VAL A 471 -14.28 -26.98 7.92
N ASP A 472 -14.09 -25.66 7.92
CA ASP A 472 -14.47 -24.80 9.03
C ASP A 472 -15.99 -24.72 9.23
N VAL A 473 -16.75 -24.62 8.13
CA VAL A 473 -18.23 -24.61 8.15
C VAL A 473 -18.77 -25.97 8.58
N VAL A 474 -18.28 -27.07 8.00
CA VAL A 474 -18.77 -28.42 8.30
C VAL A 474 -18.41 -28.83 9.75
N SER A 475 -17.20 -28.55 10.21
CA SER A 475 -16.79 -28.84 11.60
C SER A 475 -17.61 -28.05 12.62
N THR A 476 -17.93 -26.79 12.32
CA THR A 476 -18.71 -25.94 13.23
C THR A 476 -20.20 -26.30 13.20
N ALA A 477 -20.74 -26.59 12.02
CA ALA A 477 -22.12 -27.05 11.86
C ALA A 477 -22.36 -28.39 12.55
N THR A 478 -21.42 -29.33 12.40
CA THR A 478 -21.47 -30.61 13.13
C THR A 478 -21.39 -30.37 14.63
N ALA A 479 -20.42 -29.60 15.14
CA ALA A 479 -20.36 -29.25 16.56
C ALA A 479 -21.69 -28.63 17.08
N ALA A 480 -22.32 -27.73 16.33
CA ALA A 480 -23.60 -27.13 16.70
C ALA A 480 -24.76 -28.15 16.74
N VAL A 481 -24.85 -29.02 15.72
CA VAL A 481 -25.83 -30.12 15.70
C VAL A 481 -25.61 -31.04 16.90
N PHE A 482 -24.36 -31.31 17.25
CA PHE A 482 -24.03 -32.12 18.42
C PHE A 482 -24.47 -31.47 19.73
N VAL A 483 -24.21 -30.17 19.92
CA VAL A 483 -24.71 -29.41 21.08
C VAL A 483 -26.23 -29.50 21.18
N ILE A 484 -26.96 -29.32 20.08
CA ILE A 484 -28.42 -29.45 20.06
C ILE A 484 -28.83 -30.88 20.48
N ASN A 485 -28.15 -31.90 19.97
CA ASN A 485 -28.42 -33.29 20.34
C ASN A 485 -28.14 -33.58 21.82
N ILE A 486 -27.11 -33.00 22.43
CA ILE A 486 -26.86 -33.12 23.88
C ILE A 486 -28.03 -32.49 24.66
N ILE A 487 -28.48 -31.30 24.27
CA ILE A 487 -29.58 -30.60 24.95
C ILE A 487 -30.88 -31.41 24.85
N VAL A 488 -31.17 -31.98 23.67
CA VAL A 488 -32.35 -32.84 23.46
C VAL A 488 -32.21 -34.16 24.22
N ALA A 489 -31.06 -34.83 24.13
CA ALA A 489 -30.81 -36.09 24.83
C ALA A 489 -30.87 -35.95 26.35
N SER A 490 -30.36 -34.84 26.90
CA SER A 490 -30.45 -34.55 28.33
C SER A 490 -31.90 -34.29 28.78
N ALA A 491 -32.74 -33.70 27.92
CA ALA A 491 -34.15 -33.50 28.19
C ALA A 491 -34.97 -34.80 28.15
N PHE A 492 -34.72 -35.68 27.17
CA PHE A 492 -35.53 -36.88 26.93
C PHE A 492 -34.92 -38.19 27.48
N ARG A 493 -33.66 -38.17 27.92
CA ARG A 493 -32.89 -39.36 28.35
C ARG A 493 -32.77 -40.46 27.29
N VAL A 494 -32.83 -40.09 26.02
CA VAL A 494 -32.66 -41.01 24.87
C VAL A 494 -31.34 -40.71 24.20
N TYR A 495 -30.46 -41.71 24.14
CA TYR A 495 -29.17 -41.63 23.46
C TYR A 495 -29.27 -42.39 22.11
N PRO A 496 -29.14 -41.69 20.97
CA PRO A 496 -29.14 -42.32 19.66
C PRO A 496 -28.06 -43.40 19.50
N SER A 497 -28.39 -44.54 18.89
CA SER A 497 -27.39 -45.52 18.45
C SER A 497 -26.65 -44.96 17.22
N GLY A 498 -25.39 -44.58 17.38
CA GLY A 498 -24.55 -44.00 16.32
C GLY A 498 -23.61 -42.87 16.76
N TRP A 499 -23.54 -42.57 18.06
CA TRP A 499 -22.67 -41.50 18.55
C TRP A 499 -21.18 -41.77 18.34
N PHE A 500 -20.75 -43.05 18.33
CA PHE A 500 -19.35 -43.42 18.12
C PHE A 500 -18.82 -42.99 16.75
N ASP A 501 -19.60 -43.21 15.69
CA ASP A 501 -19.23 -42.79 14.33
C ASP A 501 -19.15 -41.26 14.26
N TYR A 502 -20.08 -40.59 14.93
CA TYR A 502 -20.08 -39.13 15.06
C TYR A 502 -18.82 -38.62 15.79
N PHE A 503 -18.41 -39.29 16.87
CA PHE A 503 -17.21 -38.95 17.61
C PHE A 503 -15.95 -39.05 16.75
N ALA A 504 -15.83 -40.12 15.98
CA ALA A 504 -14.67 -40.32 15.10
C ALA A 504 -14.58 -39.23 14.02
N VAL A 505 -15.69 -38.99 13.31
CA VAL A 505 -15.74 -37.98 12.23
C VAL A 505 -15.44 -36.58 12.78
N MET A 506 -16.07 -36.20 13.87
CA MET A 506 -15.95 -34.85 14.41
C MET A 506 -14.56 -34.61 15.04
N THR A 507 -13.95 -35.63 15.64
CA THR A 507 -12.53 -35.58 16.04
C THR A 507 -11.62 -35.29 14.85
N GLY A 508 -11.80 -36.01 13.73
CA GLY A 508 -11.05 -35.76 12.50
C GLY A 508 -11.23 -34.33 11.97
N LEU A 509 -12.47 -33.84 11.96
CA LEU A 509 -12.80 -32.47 11.53
C LEU A 509 -12.14 -31.41 12.41
N PHE A 510 -12.07 -31.60 13.73
CA PHE A 510 -11.43 -30.66 14.63
C PHE A 510 -9.91 -30.60 14.48
N TRP A 511 -9.27 -31.73 14.21
CA TRP A 511 -7.85 -31.77 13.85
C TRP A 511 -7.58 -31.10 12.51
N LEU A 512 -8.44 -31.32 11.50
CA LEU A 512 -8.35 -30.60 10.22
C LEU A 512 -8.54 -29.09 10.40
N LYS A 513 -9.48 -28.66 11.25
CA LYS A 513 -9.66 -27.26 11.61
C LYS A 513 -8.45 -26.68 12.35
N LEU A 514 -7.81 -27.43 13.24
CA LEU A 514 -6.54 -27.02 13.87
C LEU A 514 -5.44 -26.82 12.83
N LEU A 515 -5.33 -27.71 11.84
CA LEU A 515 -4.37 -27.56 10.74
C LEU A 515 -4.67 -26.33 9.88
N SER A 516 -5.95 -26.04 9.61
CA SER A 516 -6.42 -24.81 8.95
C SER A 516 -5.88 -23.58 9.68
N PHE A 517 -5.99 -23.57 11.01
CA PHE A 517 -5.51 -22.48 11.85
C PHE A 517 -3.98 -22.37 11.87
N LEU A 518 -3.26 -23.48 12.07
CA LEU A 518 -1.79 -23.49 12.11
C LEU A 518 -1.17 -23.02 10.80
N LYS A 519 -1.83 -23.29 9.67
CA LYS A 519 -1.41 -22.80 8.34
C LYS A 519 -1.35 -21.28 8.30
N VAL A 520 -2.27 -20.58 8.97
CA VAL A 520 -2.30 -19.11 8.96
C VAL A 520 -1.17 -18.55 9.81
N MET A 521 -0.80 -19.21 10.91
CA MET A 521 0.24 -18.71 11.82
C MET A 521 1.67 -18.98 11.33
N ASN A 522 1.89 -20.07 10.60
CA ASN A 522 3.23 -20.47 10.19
C ASN A 522 3.33 -20.57 8.66
N PRO A 523 4.08 -19.67 7.99
CA PRO A 523 4.22 -19.69 6.53
C PRO A 523 4.88 -20.97 6.02
N SER A 524 5.79 -21.57 6.81
CA SER A 524 6.40 -22.87 6.46
C SER A 524 5.39 -24.01 6.51
N LEU A 525 4.41 -23.92 7.41
CA LEU A 525 3.32 -24.89 7.45
C LEU A 525 2.32 -24.63 6.30
N ALA A 526 2.13 -23.37 5.89
CA ALA A 526 1.30 -23.03 4.76
C ALA A 526 1.80 -23.65 3.45
N THR A 527 3.11 -23.59 3.19
CA THR A 527 3.71 -24.24 2.01
C THR A 527 3.55 -25.76 2.05
N PHE A 528 3.77 -26.39 3.22
CA PHE A 528 3.54 -27.82 3.40
C PHE A 528 2.08 -28.22 3.14
N VAL A 529 1.12 -27.47 3.69
CA VAL A 529 -0.31 -27.74 3.50
C VAL A 529 -0.74 -27.51 2.05
N LEU A 530 -0.17 -26.51 1.36
CA LEU A 530 -0.39 -26.32 -0.08
C LEU A 530 0.12 -27.50 -0.89
N ALA A 531 1.31 -28.02 -0.58
CA ALA A 531 1.86 -29.20 -1.25
C ALA A 531 0.95 -30.43 -1.07
N ILE A 532 0.47 -30.70 0.16
CA ILE A 532 -0.49 -31.79 0.41
C ILE A 532 -1.77 -31.59 -0.40
N THR A 533 -2.30 -30.37 -0.42
CA THR A 533 -3.55 -30.05 -1.14
C THR A 533 -3.39 -30.30 -2.65
N GLN A 534 -2.22 -29.94 -3.20
CA GLN A 534 -1.90 -30.15 -4.60
C GLN A 534 -1.79 -31.65 -4.92
N VAL A 535 -1.07 -32.42 -4.10
CA VAL A 535 -0.98 -33.88 -4.25
C VAL A 535 -2.35 -34.53 -4.16
N LEU A 536 -3.20 -34.10 -3.22
CA LEU A 536 -4.56 -34.63 -3.08
C LEU A 536 -5.40 -34.34 -4.32
N LYS A 537 -5.28 -33.14 -4.89
CA LYS A 537 -5.97 -32.76 -6.13
C LYS A 537 -5.50 -33.63 -7.30
N ASP A 538 -4.19 -33.86 -7.42
CA ASP A 538 -3.63 -34.69 -8.48
C ASP A 538 -4.07 -36.16 -8.34
N VAL A 539 -4.10 -36.70 -7.12
CA VAL A 539 -4.62 -38.04 -6.83
C VAL A 539 -6.11 -38.15 -7.13
N LEU A 540 -6.91 -37.15 -6.77
CA LEU A 540 -8.35 -37.13 -7.06
C LEU A 540 -8.63 -37.04 -8.56
N LEU A 541 -7.77 -36.37 -9.34
CA LEU A 541 -7.88 -36.32 -10.81
C LEU A 541 -7.50 -37.64 -11.50
N LEU A 542 -6.73 -38.51 -10.82
CA LEU A 542 -6.35 -39.83 -11.31
C LEU A 542 -7.40 -40.91 -11.01
N LEU A 543 -8.22 -40.70 -9.99
CA LEU A 543 -9.37 -41.54 -9.63
C LEU A 543 -10.59 -41.18 -10.48
#